data_AF-A0A8V0YSU4-F1
#
_entry.id   AF-A0A8V0YSU4-F1
#
_cell.length_a   1.000
_cell.length_b   1.000
_cell.length_c   1.000
_cell.angle_alpha   90.00
_cell.angle_beta   90.00
_cell.angle_gamma   90.00
#
_symmetry.space_group_name_H-M   'P 1'
#
loop_
_entity.id
_entity.type
_entity.pdbx_description
1 polymer ?
#
loop_
_entity_poly.entity_id
_entity_poly.type
_entity_poly.pdbx_seq_one_letter_code
_entity_poly.pdbx_strand_id
1 'polypeptide(L)'
;MTDYSYSSLDGISIAGFVMFKQRNHRPGKLKREVTRRPPGREEHHACAVTSALSSAFRPALPAGRSNCVCVPTHLWEMSNVSSYALRMARLSAQIFGEVVRPTDSKSMKVVKLFSEQPIARRKEVYDWYPPHNTYYALMKKLRFLGLYRDEHQDFKEEMRRLKKLRGKEKPKKGEGKRALKKK
;
A
#
# COMPACT_ATOMS: atom_id res chain seq x y z
N MET A 1 -45.45 -4.63 44.80
CA MET A 1 -44.86 -3.79 43.74
C MET A 1 -43.85 -4.66 43.00
N THR A 2 -44.33 -5.69 42.29
CA THR A 2 -44.68 -5.74 40.85
C THR A 2 -43.47 -6.05 39.96
N ASP A 3 -43.18 -7.35 39.86
CA ASP A 3 -43.10 -8.21 38.66
C ASP A 3 -43.03 -7.55 37.27
N TYR A 4 -42.12 -8.03 36.40
CA TYR A 4 -42.28 -8.18 34.92
C TYR A 4 -41.09 -9.05 34.41
N SER A 5 -41.19 -10.38 34.45
CA SER A 5 -41.62 -11.30 33.37
C SER A 5 -40.69 -11.33 32.14
N TYR A 6 -39.84 -12.36 32.08
CA TYR A 6 -39.11 -12.80 30.88
C TYR A 6 -40.01 -13.78 30.11
N SER A 7 -40.63 -13.30 29.05
CA SER A 7 -41.54 -14.09 28.21
C SER A 7 -40.78 -14.75 27.07
N SER A 8 -40.76 -16.08 27.14
CA SER A 8 -40.56 -17.04 26.05
C SER A 8 -41.41 -16.69 24.83
N LEU A 9 -40.81 -16.75 23.63
CA LEU A 9 -41.49 -17.04 22.36
C LEU A 9 -40.51 -17.79 21.44
N ASP A 10 -40.63 -19.11 21.48
CA ASP A 10 -41.01 -19.98 20.37
C ASP A 10 -40.30 -19.82 19.01
N GLY A 11 -39.46 -20.83 18.72
CA GLY A 11 -39.74 -21.76 17.61
C GLY A 11 -39.87 -21.16 16.21
N ILE A 12 -38.76 -21.07 15.48
CA ILE A 12 -38.78 -21.09 14.01
C ILE A 12 -37.91 -22.23 13.50
N SER A 13 -38.65 -23.27 13.10
CA SER A 13 -38.36 -24.41 12.26
C SER A 13 -37.12 -24.31 11.36
N ILE A 14 -36.29 -25.34 11.48
CA ILE A 14 -35.27 -25.77 10.51
C ILE A 14 -36.00 -26.31 9.28
N ALA A 15 -36.12 -25.52 8.22
CA ALA A 15 -36.40 -26.03 6.87
C ALA A 15 -36.08 -24.95 5.83
N GLY A 16 -35.07 -25.20 4.98
CA GLY A 16 -34.82 -24.36 3.81
C GLY A 16 -33.37 -24.14 3.42
N PHE A 17 -32.53 -25.19 3.48
CA PHE A 17 -31.25 -25.20 2.77
C PHE A 17 -31.53 -25.24 1.25
N VAL A 18 -31.75 -24.08 0.64
CA VAL A 18 -31.90 -23.93 -0.81
C VAL A 18 -30.56 -23.45 -1.39
N MET A 19 -29.82 -24.42 -1.92
CA MET A 19 -28.90 -24.34 -3.07
C MET A 19 -28.30 -22.95 -3.36
N PHE A 20 -27.16 -22.69 -2.73
CA PHE A 20 -26.19 -21.67 -3.12
C PHE A 20 -25.61 -22.03 -4.50
N LYS A 21 -26.24 -21.55 -5.57
CA LYS A 21 -25.80 -21.74 -6.96
C LYS A 21 -24.55 -20.88 -7.22
N GLN A 22 -23.38 -21.50 -7.14
CA GLN A 22 -22.11 -20.94 -7.60
C GLN A 22 -22.24 -20.47 -9.07
N ARG A 23 -22.33 -19.15 -9.29
CA ARG A 23 -22.11 -18.59 -10.62
C ARG A 23 -20.61 -18.35 -10.78
N ASN A 24 -19.97 -19.26 -11.50
CA ASN A 24 -18.63 -19.08 -12.04
C ASN A 24 -18.59 -17.81 -12.92
N HIS A 25 -18.01 -16.74 -12.40
CA HIS A 25 -17.62 -15.60 -13.22
C HIS A 25 -16.32 -15.95 -13.96
N ARG A 26 -16.44 -16.20 -15.27
CA ARG A 26 -15.31 -16.20 -16.20
C ARG A 26 -14.68 -14.80 -16.20
N PRO A 27 -13.37 -14.62 -15.94
CA PRO A 27 -12.71 -13.35 -16.23
C PRO A 27 -12.55 -13.22 -17.75
N GLY A 28 -13.20 -12.21 -18.32
CA GLY A 28 -13.01 -11.80 -19.70
C GLY A 28 -11.57 -11.33 -19.93
N LYS A 29 -10.98 -11.80 -21.05
CA LYS A 29 -9.67 -11.38 -21.56
C LYS A 29 -9.66 -9.86 -21.78
N LEU A 30 -9.02 -9.12 -20.88
CA LEU A 30 -8.61 -7.73 -21.15
C LEU A 30 -7.37 -7.78 -22.05
N LYS A 31 -7.54 -7.35 -23.30
CA LYS A 31 -6.45 -7.09 -24.24
C LYS A 31 -5.53 -6.04 -23.61
N ARG A 32 -4.25 -6.39 -23.50
CA ARG A 32 -3.17 -5.46 -23.16
C ARG A 32 -2.95 -4.55 -24.37
N GLU A 33 -3.41 -3.31 -24.29
CA GLU A 33 -3.02 -2.26 -25.23
C GLU A 33 -1.75 -1.60 -24.68
N VAL A 34 -0.62 -1.97 -25.26
CA VAL A 34 0.71 -1.42 -24.94
C VAL A 34 0.86 -0.11 -25.71
N THR A 35 0.57 1.02 -25.08
CA THR A 35 0.99 2.32 -25.63
C THR A 35 2.47 2.52 -25.34
N ARG A 36 3.30 2.24 -26.36
CA ARG A 36 4.71 2.63 -26.41
C ARG A 36 4.78 4.17 -26.44
N ARG A 37 5.45 4.80 -25.47
CA ARG A 37 5.95 6.18 -25.62
C ARG A 37 7.40 6.12 -26.13
N PRO A 38 7.80 7.01 -27.06
CA PRO A 38 9.14 7.00 -27.66
C PRO A 38 10.21 7.57 -26.71
N PRO A 39 11.49 7.20 -26.90
CA PRO A 39 12.61 7.77 -26.15
C PRO A 39 12.97 9.17 -26.66
N GLY A 40 13.00 10.14 -25.74
CA GLY A 40 13.58 11.46 -25.98
C GLY A 40 15.10 11.37 -25.98
N ARG A 41 15.66 11.70 -27.14
CA ARG A 41 17.08 11.85 -27.44
C ARG A 41 17.41 13.33 -27.26
N GLU A 42 18.36 13.68 -26.42
CA GLU A 42 19.08 14.94 -26.55
C GLU A 42 20.45 14.83 -25.88
N GLU A 43 21.44 15.21 -26.66
CA GLU A 43 22.87 15.02 -26.48
C GLU A 43 23.52 16.37 -26.18
N HIS A 44 24.54 16.33 -25.32
CA HIS A 44 25.73 17.19 -25.25
C HIS A 44 25.59 18.73 -25.20
N HIS A 45 25.97 19.33 -24.06
CA HIS A 45 26.87 20.49 -24.06
C HIS A 45 27.86 20.43 -22.90
N ALA A 46 29.14 20.47 -23.26
CA ALA A 46 30.29 20.59 -22.39
C ALA A 46 30.38 21.99 -21.77
N CYS A 47 30.91 22.08 -20.55
CA CYS A 47 31.74 23.22 -20.18
C CYS A 47 32.84 22.74 -19.21
N ALA A 48 34.05 22.72 -19.74
CA ALA A 48 35.27 22.56 -18.97
C ALA A 48 35.60 23.89 -18.28
N VAL A 49 35.86 23.86 -16.97
CA VAL A 49 36.78 24.83 -16.35
C VAL A 49 37.69 24.09 -15.39
N THR A 50 38.95 24.11 -15.75
CA THR A 50 40.16 23.69 -15.04
C THR A 50 40.51 24.64 -13.90
N SER A 51 40.87 24.10 -12.73
CA SER A 51 41.93 24.60 -11.83
C SER A 51 42.07 23.58 -10.68
N ALA A 52 43.07 22.71 -10.65
CA ALA A 52 44.51 22.92 -10.43
C ALA A 52 44.86 23.30 -8.98
N LEU A 53 45.64 22.40 -8.35
CA LEU A 53 46.70 22.60 -7.35
C LEU A 53 46.36 22.57 -5.85
N SER A 54 46.73 21.46 -5.20
CA SER A 54 47.58 21.39 -3.98
C SER A 54 47.76 19.91 -3.60
N SER A 55 48.80 19.23 -4.12
CA SER A 55 50.01 18.84 -3.36
C SER A 55 49.70 18.10 -2.05
N ALA A 56 49.83 16.78 -1.99
CA ALA A 56 51.07 16.02 -1.80
C ALA A 56 51.22 15.54 -0.35
N PHE A 57 50.72 14.33 -0.05
CA PHE A 57 51.35 13.44 0.90
C PHE A 57 50.96 11.99 0.58
N ARG A 58 51.86 11.28 -0.11
CA ARG A 58 51.83 9.83 -0.28
C ARG A 58 52.92 9.24 0.59
N PRO A 59 52.64 8.21 1.39
CA PRO A 59 53.59 7.13 1.58
C PRO A 59 53.19 5.96 0.67
N ALA A 60 54.12 5.58 -0.19
CA ALA A 60 54.06 4.39 -1.02
C ALA A 60 54.16 3.13 -0.15
N LEU A 61 53.24 2.19 -0.33
CA LEU A 61 53.41 0.78 0.06
C LEU A 61 52.77 -0.12 -1.03
N PRO A 62 53.33 -1.32 -1.24
CA PRO A 62 53.47 -1.91 -2.56
C PRO A 62 52.22 -2.59 -3.11
N ALA A 63 52.14 -2.58 -4.44
CA ALA A 63 51.20 -3.32 -5.25
C ALA A 63 51.36 -4.84 -5.05
N GLY A 64 50.51 -5.41 -4.20
CA GLY A 64 50.12 -6.81 -4.24
C GLY A 64 48.79 -6.93 -4.96
N ARG A 65 48.83 -7.21 -6.27
CA ARG A 65 47.67 -7.62 -7.04
C ARG A 65 47.21 -8.98 -6.51
N SER A 66 46.27 -9.00 -5.58
CA SER A 66 45.40 -10.14 -5.37
C SER A 66 44.00 -9.74 -5.83
N ASN A 67 43.63 -10.13 -7.04
CA ASN A 67 42.22 -10.19 -7.43
C ASN A 67 41.57 -11.27 -6.56
N CYS A 68 41.14 -10.94 -5.36
CA CYS A 68 40.21 -11.75 -4.59
C CYS A 68 38.83 -11.55 -5.23
N VAL A 69 38.59 -12.29 -6.30
CA VAL A 69 37.24 -12.49 -6.82
C VAL A 69 36.50 -13.28 -5.74
N CYS A 70 35.66 -12.62 -4.95
CA CYS A 70 34.70 -13.32 -4.09
C CYS A 70 33.61 -13.92 -4.99
N VAL A 71 33.95 -15.00 -5.70
CA VAL A 71 32.94 -15.87 -6.34
C VAL A 71 32.38 -16.78 -5.25
N PRO A 72 31.05 -16.78 -5.01
CA PRO A 72 30.45 -17.70 -4.07
C PRO A 72 30.15 -19.01 -4.79
N THR A 73 31.13 -19.92 -4.81
CA THR A 73 30.86 -21.32 -5.14
C THR A 73 31.74 -22.27 -4.34
N HIS A 74 31.07 -23.30 -3.83
CA HIS A 74 31.56 -24.60 -3.40
C HIS A 74 31.67 -24.88 -1.88
N LEU A 75 30.89 -25.91 -1.54
CA LEU A 75 30.48 -26.40 -0.25
C LEU A 75 31.61 -27.23 0.40
N TRP A 76 32.73 -26.63 0.80
CA TRP A 76 33.78 -27.34 1.56
C TRP A 76 34.66 -26.46 2.46
N GLU A 77 34.44 -25.15 2.50
CA GLU A 77 35.17 -24.22 3.37
C GLU A 77 34.45 -24.00 4.71
N MET A 78 34.07 -25.08 5.40
CA MET A 78 33.50 -25.02 6.76
C MET A 78 34.40 -25.68 7.81
N SER A 79 35.50 -26.32 7.41
CA SER A 79 36.47 -26.95 8.31
C SER A 79 37.59 -26.02 8.80
N ASN A 80 37.64 -24.77 8.32
CA ASN A 80 38.70 -23.79 8.65
C ASN A 80 38.41 -22.90 9.87
N VAL A 81 37.31 -23.12 10.60
CA VAL A 81 36.94 -22.32 11.78
C VAL A 81 37.16 -23.12 13.06
N SER A 82 37.95 -22.57 14.01
CA SER A 82 38.21 -23.21 15.30
C SER A 82 36.91 -23.46 16.08
N SER A 83 36.82 -24.60 16.78
CA SER A 83 35.66 -24.93 17.62
C SER A 83 35.35 -23.85 18.66
N TYR A 84 36.39 -23.16 19.16
CA TYR A 84 36.24 -22.03 20.07
C TYR A 84 35.57 -20.83 19.40
N ALA A 85 35.96 -20.50 18.17
CA ALA A 85 35.36 -19.40 17.41
C ALA A 85 33.87 -19.64 17.16
N LEU A 86 33.45 -20.87 16.87
CA LEU A 86 32.04 -21.24 16.74
C LEU A 86 31.27 -21.09 18.06
N ARG A 87 31.88 -21.45 19.20
CA ARG A 87 31.29 -21.23 20.53
C ARG A 87 31.14 -19.74 20.82
N MET A 88 32.14 -18.94 20.48
CA MET A 88 32.10 -17.50 20.66
C MET A 88 31.04 -16.83 19.78
N ALA A 89 30.91 -17.23 18.51
CA ALA A 89 29.90 -16.71 17.60
C ALA A 89 28.46 -17.05 18.06
N ARG A 90 28.25 -18.26 18.59
CA ARG A 90 26.95 -18.65 19.18
C ARG A 90 26.64 -17.84 20.44
N LEU A 91 27.64 -17.68 21.31
CA LEU A 91 27.50 -16.91 22.54
C LEU A 91 27.15 -15.44 22.24
N SER A 92 27.84 -14.80 21.30
CA SER A 92 27.53 -13.43 20.89
C SER A 92 26.12 -13.31 20.33
N ALA A 93 25.71 -14.23 19.44
CA ALA A 93 24.34 -14.24 18.90
C ALA A 93 23.29 -14.39 20.01
N GLN A 94 23.57 -15.19 21.04
CA GLN A 94 22.66 -15.39 22.17
C GLN A 94 22.58 -14.16 23.07
N ILE A 95 23.69 -13.46 23.30
CA ILE A 95 23.74 -12.22 24.08
C ILE A 95 22.98 -11.10 23.37
N PHE A 96 23.17 -10.96 22.05
CA PHE A 96 22.53 -9.90 21.26
C PHE A 96 21.12 -10.25 20.76
N GLY A 97 20.62 -11.46 21.04
CA GLY A 97 19.28 -11.91 20.63
C GLY A 97 19.15 -12.18 19.13
N GLU A 98 20.26 -12.45 18.45
CA GLU A 98 20.29 -12.85 17.05
C GLU A 98 20.03 -14.37 16.89
N VAL A 99 20.05 -14.87 15.66
CA VAL A 99 19.74 -16.27 15.36
C VAL A 99 20.90 -17.18 15.78
N VAL A 100 20.72 -17.92 16.88
CA VAL A 100 21.75 -18.83 17.45
C VAL A 100 21.93 -20.11 16.62
N ARG A 101 20.84 -20.66 16.06
CA ARG A 101 20.90 -21.91 15.28
C ARG A 101 21.36 -21.59 13.85
N PRO A 102 22.33 -22.34 13.28
CA PRO A 102 22.69 -22.16 11.88
C PRO A 102 21.43 -22.42 11.05
N THR A 103 21.01 -21.39 10.32
CA THR A 103 19.71 -21.35 9.65
C THR A 103 19.93 -21.06 8.18
N ASP A 104 19.20 -21.77 7.32
CA ASP A 104 19.30 -21.59 5.88
C ASP A 104 18.96 -20.17 5.44
N SER A 105 19.54 -19.72 4.33
CA SER A 105 19.29 -18.40 3.75
C SER A 105 17.81 -18.13 3.47
N LYS A 106 17.04 -19.16 3.11
CA LYS A 106 15.58 -19.09 2.93
C LYS A 106 14.84 -18.81 4.23
N SER A 107 15.26 -19.45 5.31
CA SER A 107 14.64 -19.34 6.64
C SER A 107 14.95 -17.98 7.31
N MET A 108 16.11 -17.39 7.00
CA MET A 108 16.45 -16.01 7.41
C MET A 108 15.49 -14.95 6.83
N LYS A 109 14.72 -15.25 5.78
CA LYS A 109 13.66 -14.37 5.27
C LYS A 109 12.59 -14.08 6.32
N VAL A 110 12.25 -15.08 7.14
CA VAL A 110 11.20 -14.94 8.17
C VAL A 110 11.64 -13.93 9.23
N VAL A 111 12.90 -13.99 9.65
CA VAL A 111 13.49 -13.01 10.57
C VAL A 111 13.36 -11.59 10.00
N LYS A 112 13.70 -11.41 8.71
CA LYS A 112 13.60 -10.11 8.01
C LYS A 112 12.15 -9.59 7.92
N LEU A 113 11.20 -10.49 7.63
CA LEU A 113 9.78 -10.15 7.53
C LEU A 113 9.21 -9.61 8.84
N PHE A 114 9.69 -10.10 9.99
CA PHE A 114 9.24 -9.66 11.30
C PHE A 114 10.10 -8.54 11.89
N SER A 115 11.36 -8.40 11.48
CA SER A 115 12.18 -7.25 11.87
C SER A 115 11.71 -5.96 11.20
N GLU A 116 11.21 -6.04 9.97
CA GLU A 116 10.71 -4.88 9.23
C GLU A 116 9.21 -4.66 9.43
N GLN A 117 8.77 -3.40 9.34
CA GLN A 117 7.34 -3.12 9.32
C GLN A 117 6.73 -3.62 8.00
N PRO A 118 5.65 -4.43 8.06
CA PRO A 118 5.00 -4.93 6.85
C PRO A 118 4.43 -3.77 6.04
N ILE A 119 4.50 -3.89 4.71
CA ILE A 119 4.15 -2.82 3.76
C ILE A 119 2.76 -2.24 4.04
N ALA A 120 1.77 -3.08 4.33
CA ALA A 120 0.40 -2.64 4.59
C ALA A 120 0.24 -1.74 5.83
N ARG A 121 1.16 -1.81 6.80
CA ARG A 121 1.15 -0.98 8.01
C ARG A 121 2.00 0.27 7.88
N ARG A 122 2.72 0.45 6.77
CA ARG A 122 3.49 1.67 6.53
C ARG A 122 2.53 2.82 6.31
N LYS A 123 2.80 3.96 6.95
CA LYS A 123 1.96 5.16 6.88
C LYS A 123 1.70 5.60 5.46
N GLU A 124 2.75 5.56 4.65
CA GLU A 124 2.71 5.85 3.21
C GLU A 124 1.64 5.06 2.45
N VAL A 125 1.34 3.84 2.89
CA VAL A 125 0.40 2.94 2.21
C VAL A 125 -1.03 3.16 2.70
N TYR A 126 -1.27 3.16 4.02
CA TYR A 126 -2.64 3.25 4.53
C TYR A 126 -3.17 4.70 4.58
N ASP A 127 -2.32 5.70 4.78
CA ASP A 127 -2.68 7.13 4.78
C ASP A 127 -2.53 7.76 3.39
N TRP A 128 -2.55 6.95 2.31
CA TRP A 128 -2.34 7.43 0.95
C TRP A 128 -3.36 8.51 0.53
N TYR A 129 -4.62 8.34 0.90
CA TYR A 129 -5.67 9.32 0.62
C TYR A 129 -5.94 10.16 1.86
N PRO A 130 -5.95 11.51 1.72
CA PRO A 130 -6.44 12.37 2.79
C PRO A 130 -7.89 12.01 3.16
N PRO A 131 -8.32 12.22 4.42
CA PRO A 131 -9.68 11.93 4.87
C PRO A 131 -10.69 12.89 4.23
N HIS A 132 -11.09 12.66 2.98
CA HIS A 132 -11.91 13.60 2.20
C HIS A 132 -13.27 13.90 2.86
N ASN A 133 -13.86 12.92 3.55
CA ASN A 133 -15.15 13.07 4.22
C ASN A 133 -15.11 14.11 5.34
N THR A 134 -13.98 14.22 6.07
CA THR A 134 -13.85 15.17 7.17
C THR A 134 -13.79 16.59 6.62
N TYR A 135 -12.96 16.83 5.59
CA TYR A 135 -12.88 18.12 4.90
C TYR A 135 -14.21 18.53 4.29
N TYR A 136 -14.88 17.62 3.57
CA TYR A 136 -16.16 17.90 2.96
C TYR A 136 -17.22 18.27 4.01
N ALA A 137 -17.32 17.51 5.10
CA ALA A 137 -18.27 17.78 6.16
C ALA A 137 -17.97 19.09 6.90
N LEU A 138 -16.68 19.36 7.16
CA LEU A 138 -16.22 20.57 7.82
C LEU A 138 -16.56 21.81 6.98
N MET A 139 -16.18 21.84 5.70
CA MET A 139 -16.43 22.98 4.83
C MET A 139 -17.93 23.21 4.59
N LYS A 140 -18.71 22.13 4.51
CA LYS A 140 -20.17 22.22 4.42
C LYS A 140 -20.80 22.83 5.67
N LYS A 141 -20.31 22.48 6.87
CA LYS A 141 -20.77 23.09 8.13
C LYS A 141 -20.41 24.58 8.17
N LEU A 142 -19.18 24.93 7.81
CA LEU A 142 -18.74 26.32 7.75
C LEU A 142 -19.57 27.16 6.76
N ARG A 143 -19.97 26.56 5.62
CA ARG A 143 -20.91 27.19 4.67
C ARG A 143 -22.25 27.49 5.31
N PHE A 144 -22.83 26.55 6.05
CA PHE A 144 -24.12 26.76 6.71
C PHE A 144 -24.07 27.81 7.81
N LEU A 145 -22.93 27.93 8.49
CA LEU A 145 -22.71 28.98 9.48
C LEU A 145 -22.38 30.34 8.84
N GLY A 146 -22.15 30.40 7.53
CA GLY A 146 -21.79 31.62 6.81
C GLY A 146 -20.32 32.04 6.91
N LEU A 147 -19.46 31.20 7.52
CA LEU A 147 -18.02 31.48 7.66
C LEU A 147 -17.23 31.18 6.37
N TYR A 148 -17.75 30.29 5.53
CA TYR A 148 -17.09 29.88 4.30
C TYR A 148 -18.03 30.01 3.10
N ARG A 149 -17.55 30.64 2.02
CA ARG A 149 -18.28 30.78 0.76
C ARG A 149 -17.76 29.76 -0.26
N ASP A 150 -18.62 28.81 -0.63
CA ASP A 150 -18.31 27.76 -1.61
C ASP A 150 -19.00 28.06 -2.95
N GLU A 151 -18.28 28.76 -3.83
CA GLU A 151 -18.76 29.16 -5.16
C GLU A 151 -19.17 27.96 -6.02
N HIS A 152 -18.49 26.83 -5.85
CA HIS A 152 -18.75 25.63 -6.63
C HIS A 152 -20.09 25.00 -6.23
N GLN A 153 -20.44 25.01 -4.94
CA GLN A 153 -21.78 24.61 -4.51
C GLN A 153 -22.86 25.61 -4.89
N ASP A 154 -22.59 26.92 -4.80
CA ASP A 154 -23.53 27.96 -5.24
C ASP A 154 -23.93 27.78 -6.71
N PHE A 155 -22.95 27.55 -7.57
CA PHE A 155 -23.19 27.29 -8.98
C PHE A 155 -24.04 26.02 -9.20
N LYS A 156 -23.73 24.94 -8.48
CA LYS A 156 -24.50 23.68 -8.58
C LYS A 156 -25.94 23.85 -8.10
N GLU A 157 -26.17 24.66 -7.07
CA GLU A 157 -27.50 24.95 -6.54
C GLU A 157 -28.33 25.79 -7.50
N GLU A 158 -27.74 26.83 -8.10
CA GLU A 158 -28.43 27.65 -9.10
C GLU A 158 -28.75 26.85 -10.37
N MET A 159 -27.81 26.03 -10.85
CA MET A 159 -28.08 25.13 -11.97
C MET A 159 -29.17 24.11 -11.66
N ARG A 160 -29.28 23.67 -10.40
CA ARG A 160 -30.37 22.79 -9.97
C ARG A 160 -31.70 23.54 -9.98
N ARG A 161 -31.74 24.79 -9.49
CA ARG A 161 -32.94 25.65 -9.49
C ARG A 161 -33.49 25.83 -10.91
N LEU A 162 -32.65 26.20 -11.86
CA LEU A 162 -33.04 26.36 -13.27
C LEU A 162 -33.53 25.05 -13.90
N LYS A 163 -32.92 23.91 -13.55
CA LYS A 163 -33.39 22.59 -14.03
C LYS A 163 -34.77 22.24 -13.48
N LYS A 164 -35.09 22.61 -12.24
CA LYS A 164 -36.44 22.42 -11.66
C LYS A 164 -37.48 23.25 -12.41
N LEU A 165 -37.19 24.53 -12.67
CA LEU A 165 -38.06 25.41 -13.45
C LEU A 165 -38.31 24.87 -14.86
N ARG A 166 -37.32 24.24 -15.48
CA ARG A 166 -37.45 23.55 -16.78
C ARG A 166 -38.22 22.22 -16.71
N GLY A 167 -38.67 21.78 -15.54
CA GLY A 167 -39.31 20.47 -15.34
C GLY A 167 -38.35 19.28 -15.47
N LYS A 168 -37.03 19.54 -15.52
CA LYS A 168 -35.98 18.50 -15.63
C LYS A 168 -35.39 18.19 -14.26
N GLU A 169 -36.25 18.14 -13.24
CA GLU A 169 -35.86 17.72 -11.91
C GLU A 169 -35.60 16.20 -11.88
N LYS A 170 -34.73 15.77 -10.96
CA LYS A 170 -34.52 14.34 -10.72
C LYS A 170 -35.81 13.77 -10.10
N PRO A 171 -36.42 12.72 -10.68
CA PRO A 171 -37.63 12.12 -10.12
C PRO A 171 -37.35 11.61 -8.70
N LYS A 172 -38.39 11.53 -7.88
CA LYS A 172 -38.28 10.93 -6.55
C LYS A 172 -37.81 9.47 -6.69
N LYS A 173 -37.00 9.03 -5.74
CA LYS A 173 -36.47 7.66 -5.74
C LYS A 173 -37.64 6.68 -5.72
N GLY A 174 -37.75 5.82 -6.74
CA GLY A 174 -38.85 4.85 -6.90
C GLY A 174 -39.88 5.25 -7.96
N GLU A 175 -40.05 6.54 -8.25
CA GLU A 175 -40.98 7.07 -9.27
C GLU A 175 -40.29 7.26 -10.64
N GLY A 176 -39.23 6.50 -10.89
CA GLY A 176 -38.50 6.58 -12.15
C GLY A 176 -39.37 6.14 -13.33
N LYS A 177 -38.91 6.44 -14.55
CA LYS A 177 -39.61 6.07 -15.81
C LYS A 177 -40.02 4.59 -15.87
N ARG A 178 -39.25 3.69 -15.23
CA ARG A 178 -39.53 2.26 -15.15
C ARG A 178 -40.78 1.93 -14.32
N ALA A 179 -41.03 2.68 -13.24
CA ALA A 179 -42.19 2.45 -12.37
C ALA A 179 -43.49 2.93 -13.02
N LEU A 180 -43.43 4.04 -13.78
CA LEU A 180 -44.57 4.56 -14.54
C LEU A 180 -45.05 3.59 -15.63
N LYS A 181 -44.13 2.82 -16.22
CA LYS A 181 -44.47 1.83 -17.27
C LYS A 181 -45.12 0.54 -16.71
N LYS A 182 -45.04 0.30 -15.40
CA LYS A 182 -45.56 -0.92 -14.76
C LYS A 182 -47.01 -0.76 -14.26
N LYS A 183 -47.53 0.46 -14.22
CA LYS A 183 -48.96 0.74 -14.03
C LYS A 183 -49.66 0.64 -15.38
#